data_AF-A0A951FVC6-F1
#
_entry.id   AF-A0A951FVC6-F1
#
_cell.length_a   1.000
_cell.length_b   1.000
_cell.length_c   1.000
_cell.angle_alpha   90.00
_cell.angle_beta   90.00
_cell.angle_gamma   90.00
#
_symmetry.space_group_name_H-M   'P 1'
#
loop_
_entity.id
_entity.type
_entity.pdbx_description
1 polymer ?
#
loop_
_entity_poly.entity_id
_entity_poly.type
_entity_poly.pdbx_seq_one_letter_code
_entity_poly.pdbx_strand_id
1 'polypeptide(L)'
;MSSAEPARSAGSTAERARLFVALELPAAARDILAKWRSATLRETPALRPVPVEHLHATVCFLGSRPAAEIEPIAEACGVVAGEPVAESRLGQPVWLPARRPRVLAVRLEDDSGALGRLQAALSSALVAGGWYAPEARPFLPHVTVARVAKDARVKARELQPPPAVDVRCARVTLYRSRLGSGGARYEPLSAVELGSAPGASDPLSVVRRLYAEQAGAYAGQGFDGVRAVLSDDVVWHVPGASPIAGEHRGVDAVLAYMDLRRRTMDNTFRVHLHGSAMIAGRVVQLAGGQAVRDGRSVTWETVGVFRVEAGRIAECWLIPFDQAAFDQIWA
;
A
#
# COMPACT_ATOMS: atom_id res chain seq x y z
N MET A 1 -60.14 -15.88 -5.90
CA MET A 1 -59.28 -15.11 -4.98
C MET A 1 -58.29 -16.09 -4.37
N SER A 2 -57.12 -16.22 -5.00
CA SER A 2 -56.03 -17.08 -4.53
C SER A 2 -54.85 -16.15 -4.25
N SER A 3 -54.62 -15.90 -2.97
CA SER A 3 -53.58 -15.02 -2.45
C SER A 3 -52.24 -15.74 -2.57
N ALA A 4 -51.39 -15.32 -3.52
CA ALA A 4 -50.00 -15.74 -3.56
C ALA A 4 -49.22 -14.96 -2.50
N GLU A 5 -48.75 -15.63 -1.46
CA GLU A 5 -47.72 -15.10 -0.56
C GLU A 5 -46.42 -14.89 -1.35
N PRO A 6 -45.74 -13.75 -1.21
CA PRO A 6 -44.42 -13.58 -1.80
C PRO A 6 -43.41 -14.43 -1.04
N ALA A 7 -42.68 -15.25 -1.79
CA ALA A 7 -41.57 -16.05 -1.30
C ALA A 7 -40.60 -15.17 -0.51
N ARG A 8 -40.37 -15.54 0.76
CA ARG A 8 -39.28 -14.97 1.56
C ARG A 8 -37.97 -15.23 0.84
N SER A 9 -37.33 -14.16 0.39
CA SER A 9 -35.94 -14.15 -0.08
C SER A 9 -35.05 -14.84 0.94
N ALA A 10 -34.51 -16.01 0.57
CA ALA A 10 -33.46 -16.68 1.30
C ALA A 10 -32.21 -15.80 1.21
N GLY A 11 -31.95 -15.00 2.24
CA GLY A 11 -30.69 -14.28 2.39
C GLY A 11 -29.54 -15.28 2.34
N SER A 12 -28.73 -15.21 1.30
CA SER A 12 -27.46 -15.93 1.20
C SER A 12 -26.64 -15.66 2.46
N THR A 13 -26.52 -16.64 3.36
CA THR A 13 -25.59 -16.61 4.48
C THR A 13 -24.19 -16.92 3.94
N ALA A 14 -23.64 -16.01 3.15
CA ALA A 14 -22.25 -16.10 2.73
C ALA A 14 -21.36 -16.16 3.98
N GLU A 15 -20.41 -17.10 4.01
CA GLU A 15 -19.42 -17.23 5.07
C GLU A 15 -18.81 -15.84 5.35
N ARG A 16 -18.65 -15.48 6.64
CA ARG A 16 -18.04 -14.20 7.02
C ARG A 16 -16.75 -14.40 7.79
N ALA A 17 -15.77 -13.57 7.50
CA ALA A 17 -14.47 -13.54 8.16
C ALA A 17 -14.26 -12.19 8.84
N ARG A 18 -13.68 -12.20 10.05
CA ARG A 18 -13.22 -10.97 10.72
C ARG A 18 -11.82 -10.65 10.22
N LEU A 19 -11.66 -9.58 9.45
CA LEU A 19 -10.43 -9.24 8.76
C LEU A 19 -9.75 -7.99 9.34
N PHE A 20 -8.43 -7.96 9.24
CA PHE A 20 -7.62 -6.77 9.51
C PHE A 20 -6.29 -6.85 8.77
N VAL A 21 -5.70 -5.71 8.46
CA VAL A 21 -4.38 -5.56 7.85
C VAL A 21 -3.41 -5.10 8.92
N ALA A 22 -2.24 -5.73 8.99
CA ALA A 22 -1.22 -5.41 10.00
C ALA A 22 0.20 -5.51 9.48
N LEU A 23 1.10 -4.75 10.09
CA LEU A 23 2.55 -4.92 9.96
C LEU A 23 3.03 -6.06 10.86
N GLU A 24 3.79 -6.98 10.28
CA GLU A 24 4.49 -8.02 11.03
C GLU A 24 5.69 -7.42 11.75
N LEU A 25 5.81 -7.73 13.05
CA LEU A 25 7.00 -7.37 13.82
C LEU A 25 8.12 -8.39 13.61
N PRO A 26 9.38 -7.93 13.45
CA PRO A 26 10.55 -8.80 13.53
C PRO A 26 10.55 -9.63 14.81
N ALA A 27 10.99 -10.89 14.72
CA ALA A 27 11.02 -11.80 15.86
C ALA A 27 11.77 -11.20 17.07
N ALA A 28 12.93 -10.57 16.84
CA ALA A 28 13.70 -9.90 17.88
C ALA A 28 12.90 -8.82 18.64
N ALA A 29 12.13 -7.99 17.92
CA ALA A 29 11.28 -6.97 18.54
C ALA A 29 10.14 -7.60 19.34
N ARG A 30 9.52 -8.68 18.84
CA ARG A 30 8.49 -9.42 19.59
C ARG A 30 9.04 -10.01 20.88
N ASP A 31 10.24 -10.58 20.85
CA ASP A 31 10.89 -11.16 22.03
C ASP A 31 11.25 -10.09 23.07
N ILE A 32 11.76 -8.94 22.64
CA ILE A 32 12.05 -7.80 23.51
C ILE A 32 10.77 -7.31 24.18
N LEU A 33 9.69 -7.12 23.42
CA LEU A 33 8.39 -6.72 23.96
C LEU A 33 7.83 -7.76 24.92
N ALA A 34 7.95 -9.05 24.61
CA ALA A 34 7.48 -10.13 25.47
C ALA A 34 8.23 -10.16 26.80
N LYS A 35 9.57 -10.02 26.78
CA LYS A 35 10.41 -9.97 27.98
C LYS A 35 10.09 -8.74 28.83
N TRP A 36 10.08 -7.55 28.23
CA TRP A 36 9.73 -6.30 28.91
C TRP A 36 8.33 -6.37 29.52
N ARG A 37 7.32 -6.79 28.74
CA ARG A 37 5.94 -6.93 29.22
C ARG A 37 5.87 -7.87 30.40
N SER A 38 6.48 -9.06 30.32
CA SER A 38 6.45 -10.03 31.41
C SER A 38 7.04 -9.43 32.68
N ALA A 39 8.16 -8.71 32.60
CA ALA A 39 8.74 -8.01 33.74
C ALA A 39 7.81 -6.93 34.31
N THR A 40 7.22 -6.11 33.45
CA THR A 40 6.35 -4.96 33.79
C THR A 40 4.99 -5.36 34.35
N LEU A 41 4.45 -6.50 33.91
CA LEU A 41 3.11 -6.97 34.27
C LEU A 41 3.07 -8.01 35.39
N ARG A 42 4.22 -8.37 35.97
CA ARG A 42 4.33 -9.37 37.06
C ARG A 42 3.27 -9.21 38.16
N GLU A 43 2.99 -7.96 38.53
CA GLU A 43 2.07 -7.63 39.63
C GLU A 43 0.72 -7.08 39.14
N THR A 44 0.32 -7.34 37.90
CA THR A 44 -0.94 -6.81 37.35
C THR A 44 -1.79 -7.94 36.74
N PRO A 45 -2.42 -8.79 37.58
CA PRO A 45 -3.20 -9.95 37.13
C PRO A 45 -4.44 -9.59 36.31
N ALA A 46 -4.90 -8.34 36.41
CA ALA A 46 -5.98 -7.79 35.60
C ALA A 46 -5.60 -7.62 34.12
N LEU A 47 -4.32 -7.75 33.75
CA LEU A 47 -3.87 -7.70 32.37
C LEU A 47 -3.55 -9.10 31.84
N ARG A 48 -4.13 -9.41 30.68
CA ARG A 48 -3.87 -10.62 29.91
C ARG A 48 -2.84 -10.29 28.83
N PRO A 49 -1.64 -10.90 28.87
CA PRO A 49 -0.65 -10.68 27.83
C PRO A 49 -1.15 -11.18 26.48
N VAL A 50 -0.81 -10.46 25.41
CA VAL A 50 -0.99 -10.96 24.05
C VAL A 50 0.08 -12.02 23.76
N PRO A 51 -0.24 -13.18 23.18
CA PRO A 51 0.76 -14.18 22.79
C PRO A 51 1.86 -13.55 21.91
N VAL A 52 3.10 -14.02 22.03
CA VAL A 52 4.25 -13.39 21.36
C VAL A 52 4.10 -13.43 19.84
N GLU A 53 3.59 -14.54 19.32
CA GLU A 53 3.28 -14.78 17.91
C GLU A 53 2.17 -13.88 17.37
N HIS A 54 1.35 -13.30 18.26
CA HIS A 54 0.25 -12.40 17.93
C HIS A 54 0.63 -10.93 18.03
N LEU A 55 1.86 -10.58 18.42
CA LEU A 55 2.32 -9.19 18.44
C LEU A 55 2.50 -8.67 17.01
N HIS A 56 1.68 -7.69 16.66
CA HIS A 56 1.66 -7.00 15.37
C HIS A 56 1.27 -5.53 15.57
N ALA A 57 1.50 -4.69 14.57
CA ALA A 57 0.94 -3.34 14.52
C ALA A 57 -0.22 -3.31 13.54
N THR A 58 -1.45 -3.17 14.04
CA THR A 58 -2.64 -3.09 13.18
C THR A 58 -2.63 -1.79 12.37
N VAL A 59 -2.88 -1.88 11.07
CA VAL A 59 -2.92 -0.73 10.15
C VAL A 59 -4.37 -0.37 9.80
N CYS A 60 -5.17 -1.35 9.40
CA CYS A 60 -6.59 -1.19 9.07
C CYS A 60 -7.41 -2.33 9.67
N PHE A 61 -8.45 -2.01 10.46
CA PHE A 61 -9.36 -3.01 11.00
C PHE A 61 -10.65 -3.06 10.16
N LEU A 62 -10.86 -4.14 9.39
CA LEU A 62 -11.94 -4.25 8.40
C LEU A 62 -13.24 -4.83 8.99
N GLY A 63 -13.16 -5.43 10.17
CA GLY A 63 -14.30 -6.03 10.85
C GLY A 63 -14.80 -7.29 10.14
N SER A 64 -16.09 -7.60 10.29
CA SER A 64 -16.71 -8.77 9.67
C SER A 64 -17.03 -8.49 8.21
N ARG A 65 -16.46 -9.27 7.29
CA ARG A 65 -16.63 -9.18 5.82
C ARG A 65 -17.08 -10.53 5.25
N PRO A 66 -17.90 -10.56 4.17
CA PRO A 66 -18.09 -11.77 3.37
C PRO A 66 -16.74 -12.39 2.96
N ALA A 67 -16.62 -13.72 3.02
CA ALA A 67 -15.40 -14.44 2.67
C ALA A 67 -15.02 -14.26 1.20
N ALA A 68 -16.01 -14.05 0.32
CA ALA A 68 -15.78 -13.75 -1.09
C ALA A 68 -15.04 -12.41 -1.33
N GLU A 69 -15.00 -11.50 -0.34
CA GLU A 69 -14.25 -10.24 -0.44
C GLU A 69 -12.77 -10.42 -0.10
N ILE A 70 -12.33 -11.60 0.39
CA ILE A 70 -10.94 -11.80 0.84
C ILE A 70 -9.93 -11.60 -0.28
N GLU A 71 -10.18 -12.21 -1.45
CA GLU A 71 -9.27 -12.10 -2.60
C GLU A 71 -9.17 -10.65 -3.12
N PRO A 72 -10.28 -9.93 -3.39
CA PRO A 72 -10.22 -8.51 -3.75
C PRO A 72 -9.55 -7.61 -2.70
N ILE A 73 -9.78 -7.86 -1.40
CA ILE A 73 -9.12 -7.13 -0.31
C ILE A 73 -7.61 -7.40 -0.32
N ALA A 74 -7.21 -8.65 -0.54
CA ALA A 74 -5.80 -9.04 -0.62
C ALA A 74 -5.10 -8.35 -1.80
N GLU A 75 -5.75 -8.30 -2.97
CA GLU A 75 -5.25 -7.58 -4.15
C GLU A 75 -5.10 -6.08 -3.87
N ALA A 76 -6.10 -5.44 -3.24
CA ALA A 76 -6.03 -4.03 -2.87
C ALA A 76 -4.90 -3.73 -1.87
N CYS A 77 -4.57 -4.68 -0.98
CA CYS A 77 -3.41 -4.54 -0.10
C CYS A 77 -2.08 -4.53 -0.88
N GLY A 78 -2.05 -5.05 -2.11
CA GLY A 78 -0.89 -5.03 -3.01
C GLY A 78 -0.40 -3.63 -3.39
N VAL A 79 -1.19 -2.57 -3.15
CA VAL A 79 -0.82 -1.17 -3.42
C VAL A 79 0.48 -0.75 -2.71
N VAL A 80 0.82 -1.40 -1.59
CA VAL A 80 2.04 -1.10 -0.82
C VAL A 80 3.22 -1.99 -1.18
N ALA A 81 3.09 -2.88 -2.17
CA ALA A 81 4.17 -3.76 -2.59
C ALA A 81 5.41 -2.94 -2.95
N GLY A 82 6.52 -3.18 -2.26
CA GLY A 82 7.78 -2.48 -2.47
C GLY A 82 7.79 -0.99 -2.13
N GLU A 83 6.81 -0.49 -1.37
CA GLU A 83 6.97 0.77 -0.63
C GLU A 83 8.21 0.68 0.29
N PRO A 84 8.87 1.81 0.63
CA PRO A 84 10.01 1.78 1.54
C PRO A 84 9.67 1.10 2.86
N VAL A 85 10.61 0.32 3.40
CA VAL A 85 10.40 -0.25 4.73
C VAL A 85 10.30 0.87 5.74
N ALA A 86 9.23 0.86 6.54
CA ALA A 86 9.11 1.80 7.65
C ALA A 86 10.16 1.47 8.71
N GLU A 87 11.17 2.32 8.81
CA GLU A 87 12.13 2.31 9.91
C GLU A 87 11.50 3.03 11.10
N SER A 88 11.27 2.28 12.18
CA SER A 88 10.62 2.79 13.39
C SER A 88 11.36 2.32 14.62
N ARG A 89 11.01 2.83 15.80
CA ARG A 89 11.56 2.39 17.09
C ARG A 89 10.47 2.02 18.06
N LEU A 90 10.76 1.07 18.96
CA LEU A 90 9.90 0.84 20.12
C LEU A 90 9.94 2.08 21.03
N GLY A 91 8.78 2.69 21.20
CA GLY A 91 8.62 3.95 21.93
C GLY A 91 7.91 3.79 23.27
N GLN A 92 7.25 4.88 23.69
CA GLN A 92 6.57 4.92 24.98
C GLN A 92 5.39 3.93 25.08
N PRO A 93 5.19 3.29 26.25
CA PRO A 93 4.01 2.51 26.53
C PRO A 93 2.80 3.43 26.71
N VAL A 94 1.66 3.02 26.15
CA VAL A 94 0.43 3.81 26.13
C VAL A 94 -0.78 3.00 26.56
N TRP A 95 -1.63 3.63 27.36
CA TRP A 95 -2.91 3.10 27.80
C TRP A 95 -4.01 3.54 26.83
N LEU A 96 -4.72 2.57 26.26
CA LEU A 96 -5.73 2.82 25.23
C LEU A 96 -7.11 2.30 25.68
N PRO A 97 -8.15 3.17 25.72
CA PRO A 97 -8.05 4.63 25.78
C PRO A 97 -7.39 5.11 27.09
N ALA A 98 -6.92 6.36 27.15
CA ALA A 98 -6.24 6.91 28.32
C ALA A 98 -7.11 6.88 29.60
N ARG A 99 -8.40 7.16 29.48
CA ARG A 99 -9.38 6.99 30.56
C ARG A 99 -10.07 5.64 30.46
N ARG A 100 -10.11 4.90 31.58
CA ARG A 100 -10.66 3.53 31.67
C ARG A 100 -10.02 2.59 30.63
N PRO A 101 -8.69 2.39 30.69
CA PRO A 101 -7.98 1.63 29.69
C PRO A 101 -8.51 0.21 29.51
N ARG A 102 -8.42 -0.27 28.28
CA ARG A 102 -8.73 -1.65 27.88
C ARG A 102 -7.53 -2.37 27.28
N VAL A 103 -6.53 -1.61 26.84
CA VAL A 103 -5.34 -2.09 26.18
C VAL A 103 -4.12 -1.36 26.76
N LEU A 104 -3.05 -2.13 26.99
CA LEU A 104 -1.70 -1.59 27.08
C LEU A 104 -1.00 -1.89 25.76
N ALA A 105 -0.44 -0.85 25.15
CA ALA A 105 0.31 -0.93 23.92
C ALA A 105 1.67 -0.24 24.04
N VAL A 106 2.55 -0.48 23.08
CA VAL A 106 3.82 0.24 22.89
C VAL A 106 3.76 0.96 21.55
N ARG A 107 4.10 2.25 21.52
CA ARG A 107 4.14 3.02 20.28
C ARG A 107 5.25 2.53 19.37
N LEU A 108 5.01 2.60 18.05
CA LEU A 108 6.09 2.62 17.08
C LEU A 108 6.36 4.08 16.74
N GLU A 109 7.54 4.57 17.07
CA GLU A 109 7.98 5.92 16.79
C GLU A 109 8.67 5.94 15.43
N ASP A 110 8.19 6.80 14.53
CA ASP A 110 8.66 6.91 13.15
C ASP A 110 8.77 8.40 12.80
N ASP A 111 10.00 8.89 12.84
CA ASP A 111 10.31 10.30 12.59
C ASP A 111 10.08 10.68 11.12
N SER A 112 10.08 9.71 10.21
CA SER A 112 9.92 9.91 8.76
C SER A 112 8.46 10.00 8.32
N GLY A 113 7.52 9.55 9.17
CA GLY A 113 6.09 9.43 8.85
C GLY A 113 5.73 8.35 7.82
N ALA A 114 6.65 7.41 7.53
CA ALA A 114 6.43 6.28 6.63
C ALA A 114 5.24 5.40 7.03
N LEU A 115 5.06 5.10 8.33
CA LEU A 115 3.94 4.33 8.86
C LEU A 115 2.60 5.02 8.58
N GLY A 116 2.57 6.35 8.68
CA GLY A 116 1.38 7.15 8.36
C GLY A 116 1.05 7.12 6.86
N ARG A 117 2.06 7.27 5.99
CA ARG A 117 1.87 7.17 4.53
C ARG A 117 1.41 5.78 4.11
N LEU A 118 2.03 4.73 4.66
CA LEU A 118 1.63 3.34 4.43
C LEU A 118 0.17 3.11 4.82
N GLN A 119 -0.23 3.59 6.01
CA GLN A 119 -1.61 3.47 6.46
C GLN A 119 -2.57 4.25 5.57
N ALA A 120 -2.20 5.44 5.12
CA ALA A 120 -3.02 6.25 4.20
C ALA A 120 -3.21 5.54 2.84
N ALA A 121 -2.16 4.95 2.27
CA ALA A 121 -2.23 4.21 1.01
C ALA A 121 -3.19 3.00 1.12
N LEU A 122 -3.01 2.17 2.16
CA LEU A 122 -3.90 1.03 2.41
C LEU A 122 -5.34 1.48 2.70
N SER A 123 -5.51 2.53 3.49
CA SER A 123 -6.83 3.09 3.79
C SER A 123 -7.55 3.53 2.53
N SER A 124 -6.89 4.29 1.64
CA SER A 124 -7.48 4.77 0.39
C SER A 124 -7.88 3.63 -0.54
N ALA A 125 -7.02 2.63 -0.74
CA ALA A 125 -7.33 1.47 -1.58
C ALA A 125 -8.51 0.66 -1.03
N LEU A 126 -8.55 0.44 0.29
CA LEU A 126 -9.62 -0.32 0.93
C LEU A 126 -10.95 0.45 1.01
N VAL A 127 -10.91 1.79 1.08
CA VAL A 127 -12.10 2.66 0.99
C VAL A 127 -12.67 2.64 -0.43
N ALA A 128 -11.81 2.73 -1.45
CA ALA A 128 -12.24 2.68 -2.85
C ALA A 128 -13.00 1.38 -3.19
N GLY A 129 -12.61 0.26 -2.57
CA GLY A 129 -13.32 -1.01 -2.68
C GLY A 129 -14.53 -1.18 -1.74
N GLY A 130 -14.85 -0.20 -0.90
CA GLY A 130 -15.99 -0.25 0.03
C GLY A 130 -15.80 -1.16 1.25
N TRP A 131 -14.58 -1.64 1.51
CA TRP A 131 -14.29 -2.60 2.59
C TRP A 131 -13.87 -1.94 3.90
N TYR A 132 -13.48 -0.66 3.86
CA TYR A 132 -12.97 0.06 5.02
C TYR A 132 -13.65 1.42 5.21
N ALA A 133 -13.95 1.72 6.47
CA ALA A 133 -14.39 3.04 6.91
C ALA A 133 -13.31 3.61 7.83
N PRO A 134 -12.62 4.71 7.46
CA PRO A 134 -11.54 5.27 8.26
C PRO A 134 -12.03 5.72 9.65
N GLU A 135 -11.19 5.50 10.66
CA GLU A 135 -11.46 6.07 11.99
C GLU A 135 -11.32 7.60 11.96
N ALA A 136 -12.17 8.31 12.69
CA ALA A 136 -12.08 9.77 12.84
C ALA A 136 -10.83 10.21 13.64
N ARG A 137 -10.22 9.29 14.39
CA ARG A 137 -9.04 9.58 15.22
C ARG A 137 -7.77 9.45 14.37
N PRO A 138 -6.73 10.26 14.65
CA PRO A 138 -5.44 10.11 14.00
C PRO A 138 -4.89 8.70 14.18
N PHE A 139 -4.27 8.17 13.12
CA PHE A 139 -3.58 6.90 13.17
C PHE A 139 -2.45 6.95 14.21
N LEU A 140 -2.51 6.02 15.17
CA LEU A 140 -1.47 5.82 16.17
C LEU A 140 -0.81 4.46 15.90
N PRO A 141 0.38 4.40 15.28
CA PRO A 141 1.07 3.13 15.09
C PRO A 141 1.51 2.56 16.44
N HIS A 142 1.01 1.39 16.78
CA HIS A 142 1.26 0.76 18.08
C HIS A 142 1.15 -0.76 18.03
N VAL A 143 1.82 -1.42 18.98
CA VAL A 143 1.75 -2.86 19.21
C VAL A 143 1.00 -3.10 20.51
N THR A 144 -0.15 -3.77 20.42
CA THR A 144 -0.90 -4.20 21.62
C THR A 144 -0.12 -5.32 22.33
N VAL A 145 0.35 -5.07 23.54
CA VAL A 145 1.12 -6.04 24.32
C VAL A 145 0.29 -6.77 25.37
N ALA A 146 -0.78 -6.15 25.87
CA ALA A 146 -1.70 -6.75 26.82
C ALA A 146 -3.10 -6.12 26.73
N ARG A 147 -4.11 -6.91 27.13
CA ARG A 147 -5.51 -6.50 27.20
C ARG A 147 -6.00 -6.60 28.62
N VAL A 148 -6.86 -5.69 29.05
CA VAL A 148 -7.53 -5.77 30.34
C VAL A 148 -8.51 -6.94 30.30
N ALA A 149 -8.45 -7.79 31.32
CA ALA A 149 -9.33 -8.94 31.46
C ALA A 149 -10.80 -8.48 31.44
N LYS A 150 -11.68 -9.36 30.96
CA LYS A 150 -13.12 -9.13 30.97
C LYS A 150 -13.55 -8.78 32.41
N ASP A 151 -14.34 -7.71 32.54
CA ASP A 151 -14.87 -7.17 33.80
C ASP A 151 -13.84 -6.60 34.80
N ALA A 152 -12.54 -6.67 34.49
CA ALA A 152 -11.50 -6.04 35.29
C ALA A 152 -11.39 -4.53 35.01
N ARG A 153 -10.85 -3.80 36.00
CA ARG A 153 -10.51 -2.38 35.86
C ARG A 153 -9.08 -2.16 36.27
N VAL A 154 -8.36 -1.39 35.48
CA VAL A 154 -6.99 -0.95 35.78
C VAL A 154 -6.94 0.57 35.67
N LYS A 155 -6.17 1.21 36.54
CA LYS A 155 -5.83 2.63 36.42
C LYS A 155 -4.61 2.75 35.52
N ALA A 156 -4.64 3.72 34.61
CA ALA A 156 -3.43 4.08 33.87
C ALA A 156 -2.36 4.52 34.87
N ARG A 157 -1.16 3.98 34.71
CA ARG A 157 0.03 4.36 35.48
C ARG A 157 1.19 4.59 34.53
N GLU A 158 2.14 5.41 34.93
CA GLU A 158 3.38 5.54 34.19
C GLU A 158 4.16 4.22 34.25
N LEU A 159 4.75 3.84 33.11
CA LEU A 159 5.52 2.62 32.95
C LEU A 159 6.84 2.97 32.29
N GLN A 160 7.92 2.35 32.75
CA GLN A 160 9.21 2.46 32.07
C GLN A 160 9.10 1.86 30.66
N PRO A 161 9.63 2.55 29.63
CA PRO A 161 9.55 2.06 28.27
C PRO A 161 10.37 0.77 28.07
N PRO A 162 10.06 -0.03 27.05
CA PRO A 162 10.96 -1.10 26.62
C PRO A 162 12.29 -0.51 26.11
N PRO A 163 13.34 -1.32 25.97
CA PRO A 163 14.55 -0.91 25.29
C PRO A 163 14.22 -0.31 23.92
N ALA A 164 14.76 0.90 23.65
CA ALA A 164 14.60 1.59 22.39
C ALA A 164 15.43 0.86 21.33
N VAL A 165 14.77 0.02 20.54
CA VAL A 165 15.38 -0.75 19.46
C VAL A 165 14.70 -0.40 18.15
N ASP A 166 15.48 -0.40 17.08
CA ASP A 166 14.96 -0.22 15.74
C ASP A 166 14.10 -1.43 15.34
N VAL A 167 12.95 -1.13 14.76
CA VAL A 167 11.94 -2.06 14.31
C VAL A 167 11.70 -1.79 12.83
N ARG A 168 12.18 -2.73 12.03
CA ARG A 168 12.03 -2.74 10.58
C ARG A 168 10.90 -3.68 10.18
N CYS A 169 9.68 -3.16 10.09
CA CYS A 169 8.52 -3.95 9.68
C CYS A 169 8.49 -4.10 8.15
N ALA A 170 9.03 -5.20 7.64
CA ALA A 170 9.16 -5.43 6.20
C ALA A 170 7.94 -6.08 5.53
N ARG A 171 6.89 -6.43 6.28
CA ARG A 171 5.75 -7.18 5.71
C ARG A 171 4.42 -6.67 6.23
N VAL A 172 3.49 -6.43 5.31
CA VAL A 172 2.09 -6.12 5.55
C VAL A 172 1.26 -7.37 5.25
N THR A 173 0.47 -7.82 6.21
CA THR A 173 -0.28 -9.08 6.10
C THR A 173 -1.76 -8.82 6.34
N LEU A 174 -2.60 -9.36 5.46
CA LEU A 174 -4.04 -9.50 5.68
C LEU A 174 -4.27 -10.72 6.57
N TYR A 175 -4.93 -10.53 7.70
CA TYR A 175 -5.23 -11.59 8.65
C TYR A 175 -6.73 -11.85 8.76
N ARG A 176 -7.06 -13.13 8.96
CA ARG A 176 -8.35 -13.58 9.49
C ARG A 176 -8.23 -13.80 11.00
N SER A 177 -9.09 -13.14 11.78
CA SER A 177 -9.23 -13.33 13.22
C SER A 177 -10.31 -14.35 13.54
N ARG A 178 -9.95 -15.51 14.08
CA ARG A 178 -10.90 -16.51 14.61
C ARG A 178 -11.00 -16.36 16.13
N LEU A 179 -12.20 -16.09 16.64
CA LEU A 179 -12.44 -16.02 18.08
C LEU A 179 -12.65 -17.43 18.64
N GLY A 180 -11.88 -17.81 19.66
CA GLY A 180 -12.05 -19.08 20.37
C GLY A 180 -11.97 -18.90 21.89
N SER A 181 -12.18 -20.00 22.62
CA SER A 181 -12.14 -20.03 24.09
C SER A 181 -10.79 -19.59 24.69
N GLY A 182 -9.69 -19.78 23.94
CA GLY A 182 -8.35 -19.31 24.30
C GLY A 182 -7.98 -17.90 23.84
N GLY A 183 -8.94 -17.12 23.33
CA GLY A 183 -8.70 -15.81 22.71
C GLY A 183 -8.72 -15.84 21.18
N ALA A 184 -8.36 -14.71 20.57
CA ALA A 184 -8.29 -14.61 19.12
C ALA A 184 -7.05 -15.34 18.59
N ARG A 185 -7.23 -16.17 17.55
CA ARG A 185 -6.16 -16.71 16.71
C ARG A 185 -6.13 -15.95 15.40
N TYR A 186 -4.93 -15.63 14.93
CA TYR A 186 -4.72 -14.91 13.67
C TYR A 186 -4.16 -15.85 12.62
N GLU A 187 -4.86 -15.93 11.50
CA GLU A 187 -4.49 -16.72 10.33
C GLU A 187 -4.05 -15.75 9.22
N PRO A 188 -2.78 -15.79 8.79
CA PRO A 188 -2.34 -14.98 7.66
C PRO A 188 -3.02 -15.49 6.38
N LEU A 189 -3.61 -14.58 5.61
CA LEU A 189 -4.30 -14.89 4.35
C LEU A 189 -3.43 -14.51 3.14
N SER A 190 -2.86 -13.31 3.16
CA SER A 190 -1.94 -12.82 2.14
C SER A 190 -0.93 -11.87 2.76
N ALA A 191 0.26 -11.82 2.19
CA ALA A 191 1.35 -10.97 2.65
C ALA A 191 1.93 -10.17 1.48
N VAL A 192 2.27 -8.92 1.76
CA VAL A 192 2.89 -7.97 0.84
C VAL A 192 4.19 -7.52 1.48
N GLU A 193 5.29 -7.72 0.77
CA GLU A 193 6.61 -7.26 1.23
C GLU A 193 6.77 -5.75 0.98
N LEU A 194 7.27 -5.07 2.01
CA LEU A 194 7.79 -3.71 1.98
C LEU A 194 9.31 -3.79 1.79
N GLY A 195 9.89 -2.87 1.03
CA GLY A 195 11.32 -2.82 0.75
C GLY A 195 11.88 -3.99 -0.06
N SER A 196 11.21 -5.14 -0.05
CA SER A 196 11.19 -6.00 -1.23
C SER A 196 10.26 -5.29 -2.20
N ALA A 197 10.85 -4.49 -3.07
CA ALA A 197 10.35 -4.51 -4.44
C ALA A 197 10.10 -6.00 -4.77
N PRO A 198 8.97 -6.41 -5.39
CA PRO A 198 9.06 -7.48 -6.37
C PRO A 198 10.42 -7.28 -7.06
N GLY A 199 11.35 -8.24 -7.00
CA GLY A 199 12.80 -7.96 -7.01
C GLY A 199 13.24 -6.91 -8.04
N ALA A 200 14.42 -6.31 -7.98
CA ALA A 200 14.83 -5.28 -8.97
C ALA A 200 14.60 -5.68 -10.46
N SER A 201 14.39 -6.97 -10.75
CA SER A 201 13.95 -7.55 -12.01
C SER A 201 12.44 -7.86 -12.23
N ASP A 202 11.57 -7.71 -11.24
CA ASP A 202 10.12 -7.95 -11.39
C ASP A 202 9.46 -6.87 -12.27
N PRO A 203 8.61 -7.26 -13.23
CA PRO A 203 8.02 -6.33 -14.17
C PRO A 203 7.28 -5.14 -13.54
N LEU A 204 6.45 -5.37 -12.51
CA LEU A 204 5.66 -4.29 -11.89
C LEU A 204 6.58 -3.29 -11.19
N SER A 205 7.61 -3.78 -10.49
CA SER A 205 8.62 -2.91 -9.86
C SER A 205 9.42 -2.10 -10.87
N VAL A 206 9.80 -2.70 -12.00
CA VAL A 206 10.56 -2.01 -13.05
C VAL A 206 9.72 -0.88 -13.65
N VAL A 207 8.44 -1.11 -13.93
CA VAL A 207 7.51 -0.07 -14.42
C VAL A 207 7.28 1.02 -13.37
N ARG A 208 7.10 0.66 -12.10
CA ARG A 208 6.97 1.66 -11.04
C ARG A 208 8.23 2.51 -10.91
N ARG A 209 9.42 1.90 -10.96
CA ARG A 209 10.69 2.61 -10.95
C ARG A 209 10.79 3.56 -12.13
N LEU A 210 10.44 3.11 -13.34
CA LEU A 210 10.38 3.97 -14.53
C LEU A 210 9.57 5.25 -14.27
N TYR A 211 8.35 5.15 -13.69
CA TYR A 211 7.54 6.33 -13.41
C TYR A 211 8.14 7.25 -12.34
N ALA A 212 8.79 6.69 -11.32
CA ALA A 212 9.50 7.49 -10.31
C ALA A 212 10.68 8.27 -10.93
N GLU A 213 11.48 7.61 -11.78
CA GLU A 213 12.59 8.24 -12.49
C GLU A 213 12.10 9.28 -13.51
N GLN A 214 10.99 9.02 -14.21
CA GLN A 214 10.35 10.00 -15.09
C GLN A 214 9.88 11.24 -14.33
N ALA A 215 9.30 11.07 -13.14
CA ALA A 215 8.86 12.20 -12.31
C ALA A 215 10.05 13.11 -11.94
N GLY A 216 11.19 12.53 -11.56
CA GLY A 216 12.43 13.27 -11.32
C GLY A 216 12.94 13.97 -12.58
N ALA A 217 12.97 13.27 -13.72
CA ALA A 217 13.41 13.82 -15.00
C ALA A 217 12.55 15.01 -15.45
N TYR A 218 11.23 14.90 -15.32
CA TYR A 218 10.29 15.98 -15.64
C TYR A 218 10.32 17.14 -14.65
N ALA A 219 10.83 16.92 -13.44
CA ALA A 219 11.17 17.98 -12.50
C ALA A 219 12.55 18.62 -12.75
N GLY A 220 13.29 18.17 -13.77
CA GLY A 220 14.58 18.73 -14.16
C GLY A 220 15.82 18.03 -13.60
N GLN A 221 15.69 16.84 -13.02
CA GLN A 221 16.80 16.07 -12.43
C GLN A 221 17.63 15.26 -13.46
N GLY A 222 17.36 15.43 -14.75
CA GLY A 222 18.01 14.67 -15.82
C GLY A 222 17.43 13.27 -16.02
N PHE A 223 17.93 12.56 -17.03
CA PHE A 223 17.36 11.29 -17.51
C PHE A 223 18.21 10.05 -17.17
N ASP A 224 19.26 10.17 -16.37
CA ASP A 224 20.16 9.05 -16.06
C ASP A 224 19.45 7.92 -15.32
N GLY A 225 18.56 8.28 -14.40
CA GLY A 225 17.69 7.32 -13.70
C GLY A 225 16.76 6.58 -14.65
N VAL A 226 16.15 7.29 -15.61
CA VAL A 226 15.29 6.69 -16.63
C VAL A 226 16.11 5.74 -17.52
N ARG A 227 17.29 6.18 -17.99
CA ARG A 227 18.20 5.36 -18.80
C ARG A 227 18.52 4.02 -18.12
N ALA A 228 18.79 4.03 -16.82
CA ALA A 228 19.15 2.83 -16.07
C ALA A 228 18.01 1.78 -16.00
N VAL A 229 16.77 2.16 -16.27
CA VAL A 229 15.58 1.29 -16.23
C VAL A 229 15.19 0.77 -17.61
N LEU A 230 15.69 1.38 -18.69
CA LEU A 230 15.42 0.98 -20.06
C LEU A 230 16.47 -0.01 -20.56
N SER A 231 16.04 -0.97 -21.38
CA SER A 231 16.96 -1.78 -22.18
C SER A 231 17.61 -0.92 -23.27
N ASP A 232 18.78 -1.33 -23.74
CA ASP A 232 19.53 -0.57 -24.75
C ASP A 232 18.78 -0.56 -26.10
N ASP A 233 18.04 -1.62 -26.40
CA ASP A 233 17.23 -1.87 -27.60
C ASP A 233 15.72 -1.63 -27.40
N VAL A 234 15.34 -0.88 -26.36
CA VAL A 234 13.93 -0.59 -26.03
C VAL A 234 13.14 -0.03 -27.22
N VAL A 235 11.88 -0.44 -27.36
CA VAL A 235 10.95 0.13 -28.36
C VAL A 235 9.77 0.80 -27.67
N TRP A 236 9.50 2.06 -28.05
CA TRP A 236 8.38 2.84 -27.51
C TRP A 236 7.40 3.19 -28.62
N HIS A 237 6.15 2.75 -28.46
CA HIS A 237 5.09 2.94 -29.46
C HIS A 237 4.13 4.02 -28.99
N VAL A 238 4.08 5.12 -29.73
CA VAL A 238 3.20 6.26 -29.46
C VAL A 238 2.21 6.41 -30.61
N PRO A 239 0.89 6.25 -30.37
CA PRO A 239 -0.09 6.29 -31.44
C PRO A 239 -0.40 7.73 -31.87
N GLY A 240 -0.94 7.86 -33.08
CA GLY A 240 -1.51 9.12 -33.56
C GLY A 240 -0.67 9.81 -34.63
N ALA A 241 -0.88 11.11 -34.73
CA ALA A 241 -0.31 11.99 -35.76
C ALA A 241 0.41 13.22 -35.18
N SER A 242 0.50 13.33 -33.84
CA SER A 242 1.26 14.40 -33.18
C SER A 242 2.78 14.29 -33.42
N PRO A 243 3.54 15.38 -33.23
CA PRO A 243 5.01 15.37 -33.26
C PRO A 243 5.71 14.33 -32.39
N ILE A 244 5.04 13.78 -31.37
CA ILE A 244 5.58 12.73 -30.50
C ILE A 244 5.21 11.30 -30.94
N ALA A 245 4.31 11.16 -31.93
CA ALA A 245 3.82 9.88 -32.42
C ALA A 245 4.89 9.11 -33.20
N GLY A 246 4.67 7.80 -33.33
CA GLY A 246 5.56 6.87 -34.02
C GLY A 246 6.27 5.89 -33.09
N GLU A 247 7.20 5.14 -33.67
CA GLU A 247 8.06 4.20 -32.95
C GLU A 247 9.40 4.85 -32.62
N HIS A 248 9.76 4.86 -31.33
CA HIS A 248 11.06 5.33 -30.84
C HIS A 248 11.91 4.11 -30.46
N ARG A 249 13.01 3.87 -31.19
CA ARG A 249 13.83 2.65 -31.05
C ARG A 249 15.20 2.98 -30.47
N GLY A 250 15.57 2.24 -29.41
CA GLY A 250 16.80 2.42 -28.65
C GLY A 250 16.67 3.48 -27.56
N VAL A 251 17.47 3.33 -26.51
CA VAL A 251 17.36 4.15 -25.29
C VAL A 251 17.46 5.66 -25.57
N ASP A 252 18.35 6.10 -26.45
CA ASP A 252 18.51 7.52 -26.75
C ASP A 252 17.31 8.13 -27.49
N ALA A 253 16.67 7.36 -28.39
CA ALA A 253 15.45 7.82 -29.07
C ALA A 253 14.28 7.96 -28.08
N VAL A 254 14.13 7.00 -27.17
CA VAL A 254 13.10 7.05 -26.13
C VAL A 254 13.32 8.23 -25.18
N LEU A 255 14.55 8.51 -24.80
CA LEU A 255 14.87 9.68 -23.95
C LEU A 255 14.66 11.01 -24.70
N ALA A 256 14.97 11.07 -25.99
CA ALA A 256 14.67 12.23 -26.82
C ALA A 256 13.15 12.47 -26.92
N TYR A 257 12.34 11.41 -27.07
CA TYR A 257 10.88 11.47 -26.99
C TYR A 257 10.39 12.02 -25.65
N MET A 258 10.93 11.51 -24.53
CA MET A 258 10.53 11.98 -23.21
C MET A 258 10.92 13.44 -22.99
N ASP A 259 12.12 13.86 -23.42
CA ASP A 259 12.56 15.24 -23.31
C ASP A 259 11.74 16.19 -24.21
N LEU A 260 11.31 15.74 -25.39
CA LEU A 260 10.37 16.50 -26.23
C LEU A 260 9.06 16.74 -25.47
N ARG A 261 8.47 15.71 -24.85
CA ARG A 261 7.25 15.88 -24.02
C ARG A 261 7.43 16.88 -22.90
N ARG A 262 8.59 16.85 -22.23
CA ARG A 262 8.93 17.78 -21.15
C ARG A 262 8.95 19.23 -21.64
N ARG A 263 9.62 19.47 -22.77
CA ARG A 263 9.78 20.79 -23.38
C ARG A 263 8.48 21.34 -23.95
N THR A 264 7.67 20.50 -24.62
CA THR A 264 6.36 20.90 -25.17
C THR A 264 5.37 21.37 -24.10
N MET A 265 5.56 20.97 -22.84
CA MET A 265 4.65 21.25 -21.73
C MET A 265 5.24 22.21 -20.69
N ASP A 266 6.20 23.05 -21.08
CA ASP A 266 6.83 24.08 -20.22
C ASP A 266 7.29 23.57 -18.83
N ASN A 267 7.70 22.29 -18.73
CA ASN A 267 8.05 21.61 -17.47
C ASN A 267 6.93 21.49 -16.42
N THR A 268 5.68 21.75 -16.83
CA THR A 268 4.49 21.62 -15.96
C THR A 268 3.91 20.21 -15.95
N PHE A 269 4.45 19.32 -16.78
CA PHE A 269 4.05 17.94 -16.93
C PHE A 269 4.08 17.18 -15.59
N ARG A 270 2.95 16.57 -15.21
CA ARG A 270 2.82 15.69 -14.05
C ARG A 270 2.06 14.42 -14.45
N VAL A 271 2.51 13.28 -13.94
CA VAL A 271 1.86 11.97 -14.15
C VAL A 271 1.04 11.64 -12.90
N HIS A 272 -0.13 11.06 -13.12
CA HIS A 272 -0.96 10.46 -12.09
C HIS A 272 -1.08 8.96 -12.35
N LEU A 273 -0.77 8.13 -11.36
CA LEU A 273 -0.90 6.68 -11.47
C LEU A 273 -2.20 6.24 -10.81
N HIS A 274 -2.99 5.42 -11.51
CA HIS A 274 -4.27 4.92 -11.00
C HIS A 274 -4.15 3.49 -10.47
N GLY A 275 -3.59 2.59 -11.29
CA GLY A 275 -3.43 1.18 -10.94
C GLY A 275 -2.65 0.40 -12.00
N SER A 276 -2.11 -0.76 -11.59
CA SER A 276 -1.29 -1.60 -12.47
C SER A 276 -1.55 -3.08 -12.23
N ALA A 277 -1.47 -3.90 -13.27
CA ALA A 277 -1.65 -5.34 -13.18
C ALA A 277 -0.72 -6.10 -14.14
N MET A 278 -0.43 -7.37 -13.82
CA MET A 278 0.19 -8.30 -14.76
C MET A 278 -0.88 -8.98 -15.61
N ILE A 279 -0.83 -8.83 -16.92
CA ILE A 279 -1.77 -9.43 -17.87
C ILE A 279 -0.97 -10.07 -19.01
N ALA A 280 -1.12 -11.38 -19.20
CA ALA A 280 -0.45 -12.13 -20.26
C ALA A 280 1.08 -11.86 -20.36
N GLY A 281 1.76 -11.81 -19.21
CA GLY A 281 3.21 -11.55 -19.15
C GLY A 281 3.62 -10.11 -19.43
N ARG A 282 2.68 -9.14 -19.38
CA ARG A 282 2.93 -7.71 -19.54
C ARG A 282 2.42 -6.94 -18.34
N VAL A 283 3.06 -5.83 -18.03
CA VAL A 283 2.51 -4.86 -17.07
C VAL A 283 1.56 -3.96 -17.82
N VAL A 284 0.33 -3.85 -17.33
CA VAL A 284 -0.66 -2.90 -17.81
C VAL A 284 -0.83 -1.84 -16.73
N GLN A 285 -0.45 -0.60 -17.03
CA GLN A 285 -0.55 0.55 -16.13
C GLN A 285 -1.63 1.50 -16.64
N LEU A 286 -2.62 1.78 -15.81
CA LEU A 286 -3.53 2.91 -16.01
C LEU A 286 -2.88 4.17 -15.41
N ALA A 287 -2.67 5.18 -16.25
CA ALA A 287 -2.04 6.43 -15.87
C ALA A 287 -2.64 7.61 -16.62
N GLY A 288 -2.83 8.71 -15.91
CA GLY A 288 -3.19 10.00 -16.46
C GLY A 288 -2.02 10.98 -16.43
N GLY A 289 -2.21 12.13 -17.05
CA GLY A 289 -1.30 13.25 -16.88
C GLY A 289 -2.01 14.58 -16.97
N GLN A 290 -1.33 15.59 -16.44
CA GLN A 290 -1.76 16.98 -16.53
C GLN A 290 -0.57 17.87 -16.87
N ALA A 291 -0.85 18.94 -17.59
CA ALA A 291 0.11 19.99 -17.90
C ALA A 291 -0.62 21.32 -18.15
N VAL A 292 0.14 22.41 -18.15
CA VAL A 292 -0.31 23.71 -18.64
C VAL A 292 0.35 23.95 -19.99
N ARG A 293 -0.48 24.27 -20.98
CA ARG A 293 -0.04 24.63 -22.33
C ARG A 293 -0.81 25.87 -22.78
N ASP A 294 -0.10 26.89 -23.26
CA ASP A 294 -0.69 28.17 -23.69
C ASP A 294 -1.63 28.79 -22.64
N GLY A 295 -1.27 28.65 -21.36
CA GLY A 295 -2.06 29.13 -20.21
C GLY A 295 -3.32 28.31 -19.89
N ARG A 296 -3.54 27.17 -20.56
CA ARG A 296 -4.69 26.27 -20.33
C ARG A 296 -4.23 24.95 -19.72
N SER A 297 -4.97 24.48 -18.72
CA SER A 297 -4.77 23.15 -18.17
C SER A 297 -5.28 22.10 -19.16
N VAL A 298 -4.46 21.10 -19.46
CA VAL A 298 -4.80 19.94 -20.27
C VAL A 298 -4.60 18.68 -19.44
N THR A 299 -5.51 17.73 -19.59
CA THR A 299 -5.44 16.43 -18.94
C THR A 299 -5.72 15.32 -19.95
N TRP A 300 -5.17 14.14 -19.71
CA TRP A 300 -5.42 12.96 -20.53
C TRP A 300 -5.31 11.69 -19.70
N GLU A 301 -5.90 10.62 -20.21
CA GLU A 301 -5.85 9.27 -19.64
C GLU A 301 -5.28 8.28 -20.65
N THR A 302 -4.39 7.40 -20.18
CA THR A 302 -3.67 6.43 -21.00
C THR A 302 -3.53 5.10 -20.29
N VAL A 303 -3.44 4.03 -21.08
CA VAL A 303 -2.88 2.75 -20.66
C VAL A 303 -1.46 2.63 -21.22
N GLY A 304 -0.49 2.33 -20.35
CA GLY A 304 0.82 1.86 -20.75
C GLY A 304 0.87 0.33 -20.68
N VAL A 305 1.22 -0.33 -21.77
CA VAL A 305 1.43 -1.78 -21.82
C VAL A 305 2.91 -2.06 -21.98
N PHE A 306 3.55 -2.63 -20.96
CA PHE A 306 4.99 -2.80 -20.90
C PHE A 306 5.40 -4.27 -20.98
N ARG A 307 6.45 -4.53 -21.75
CA ARG A 307 7.24 -5.76 -21.70
C ARG A 307 8.52 -5.49 -20.93
N VAL A 308 8.79 -6.31 -19.92
CA VAL A 308 10.00 -6.23 -19.10
C VAL A 308 10.83 -7.48 -19.31
N GLU A 309 12.12 -7.29 -19.58
CA GLU A 309 13.08 -8.38 -19.81
C GLU A 309 14.36 -8.09 -19.06
N ALA A 310 14.93 -9.12 -18.42
CA ALA A 310 16.13 -9.00 -17.60
C ALA A 310 16.11 -7.81 -16.62
N GLY A 311 14.93 -7.47 -16.09
CA GLY A 311 14.73 -6.36 -15.16
C GLY A 311 14.78 -4.95 -15.76
N ARG A 312 14.67 -4.82 -17.09
CA ARG A 312 14.61 -3.53 -17.79
C ARG A 312 13.40 -3.48 -18.72
N ILE A 313 12.91 -2.27 -19.00
CA ILE A 313 11.81 -2.09 -19.96
C ILE A 313 12.35 -2.38 -21.36
N ALA A 314 11.80 -3.40 -21.99
CA ALA A 314 12.12 -3.80 -23.36
C ALA A 314 11.17 -3.17 -24.37
N GLU A 315 9.92 -2.91 -23.97
CA GLU A 315 8.92 -2.35 -24.87
C GLU A 315 7.78 -1.67 -24.12
N CYS A 316 7.21 -0.63 -24.70
CA CYS A 316 6.01 0.03 -24.19
C CYS A 316 5.08 0.42 -25.33
N TRP A 317 3.79 0.10 -25.21
CA TRP A 317 2.72 0.70 -26.00
C TRP A 317 1.94 1.69 -25.16
N LEU A 318 1.81 2.92 -25.66
CA LEU A 318 0.90 3.90 -25.09
C LEU A 318 -0.46 3.80 -25.78
N ILE A 319 -1.54 3.77 -25.01
CA ILE A 319 -2.91 3.67 -25.52
C ILE A 319 -3.75 4.75 -24.85
N PRO A 320 -3.95 5.91 -25.49
CA PRO A 320 -4.84 6.95 -25.00
C PRO A 320 -6.29 6.49 -24.99
N PHE A 321 -7.07 6.97 -24.02
CA PHE A 321 -8.51 6.73 -23.96
C PHE A 321 -9.27 7.52 -25.04
N ASP A 322 -8.75 8.70 -25.39
CA ASP A 322 -9.21 9.54 -26.49
C ASP A 322 -8.00 9.92 -27.36
N GLN A 323 -7.89 9.27 -28.52
CA GLN A 323 -6.77 9.47 -29.43
C GLN A 323 -6.76 10.87 -30.05
N ALA A 324 -7.93 11.42 -30.39
CA ALA A 324 -8.00 12.73 -31.03
C ALA A 324 -7.63 13.84 -30.06
N ALA A 325 -8.11 13.76 -28.82
CA ALA A 325 -7.71 14.68 -27.76
C ALA A 325 -6.22 14.55 -27.44
N PHE A 326 -5.69 13.32 -27.38
CA PHE A 326 -4.26 13.10 -27.15
C PHE A 326 -3.41 13.74 -28.25
N ASP A 327 -3.74 13.54 -29.52
CA ASP A 327 -3.02 14.18 -30.63
C ASP A 327 -3.10 15.71 -30.56
N GLN A 328 -4.25 16.28 -30.22
CA GLN A 328 -4.39 17.73 -30.07
C GLN A 328 -3.54 18.28 -28.90
N ILE A 329 -3.45 17.55 -27.79
CA ILE A 329 -2.63 17.93 -26.63
C ILE A 329 -1.16 17.99 -27.01
N TRP A 330 -0.70 17.10 -27.89
CA TRP A 330 0.70 16.98 -28.29
C TRP A 330 1.06 17.59 -29.65
N ALA A 331 0.10 18.21 -30.34
CA ALA A 331 0.27 18.86 -31.64
C ALA A 331 1.29 20.00 -31.63
#